data_AF-A0AAE1B7W1-F1
#
_entry.id   AF-A0AAE1B7W1-F1
#
_cell.length_a   1.000
_cell.length_b   1.000
_cell.length_c   1.000
_cell.angle_alpha   90.00
_cell.angle_beta   90.00
_cell.angle_gamma   90.00
#
_symmetry.space_group_name_H-M   'P 1'
#
loop_
_entity.id
_entity.type
_entity.pdbx_description
1 polymer ?
#
loop_
_entity_poly.entity_id
_entity_poly.type
_entity_poly.pdbx_seq_one_letter_code
_entity_poly.pdbx_strand_id
1 'polypeptide(L)'
;MATVDSSKSVRIVPSGQVYRQMFDAQLQLNRSLSRYDTESRLQRLKSRELSHSQSLPLIRLHKEDTQHGILTSRQKTWVGGFPNDPYVENPVLYKQYSEYMTQKLQDTETSQAGREVRGLPDVVVSKKQGSDIVERIAETRRQRHESAVEDMHQELSVISAEIEPLIEELSDKLLNKLAEDDKEIAVILRRIEDDEMLLTYDLKGIMSLWDEVQAHSPKRQAWILDMDKELCKLETNRMNKIRDVFNRYGEKMHNISHLMKPDLQRSLDKDSQMINQTMLSNQRSYADLYVRLVSADVEREKAQRTVWRRRLEQWKKLHTKLAVQSFKEFMATPAVVQPPGVENVRMSLITDQEVLNRQRLELVETLCDMKPPNATKSAVYRWRQDMKTLTAELDNITQMHMSKLHEEYEKVCQMCLEKVDSIRASLLESGICSNHRVGQVLDEFMLPLVGEQQRLFEQELEVMEKAMEDHCAHLEEEMAALFKFSQGAAHVWDTHEIGLARQERALQEKLETARRTHDQANQEKEAHLDIVMDRMRQDASELALKDSLIKALTMLDKIRETYEEFHGQQVEIVKTYPDMVQEELSNYEGGVCNYFSVGRWPVRPTDMPGSDRSP
;
A
#
# COMPACT_ATOMS: atom_id res chain seq x y z
N MET A 1 56.58 -18.42 40.60
CA MET A 1 57.50 -19.49 40.15
C MET A 1 56.68 -20.76 39.96
N ALA A 2 57.03 -21.53 38.93
CA ALA A 2 56.26 -22.62 38.35
C ALA A 2 55.87 -23.74 39.32
N THR A 3 54.74 -24.40 39.04
CA THR A 3 54.68 -25.86 38.80
C THR A 3 53.31 -26.25 38.23
N VAL A 4 53.35 -26.98 37.12
CA VAL A 4 52.26 -27.79 36.57
C VAL A 4 51.95 -28.93 37.53
N ASP A 5 50.68 -29.18 37.83
CA ASP A 5 50.28 -30.54 38.17
C ASP A 5 48.83 -30.87 37.76
N SER A 6 48.67 -32.13 37.38
CA SER A 6 47.53 -32.75 36.73
C SER A 6 46.54 -33.32 37.74
N SER A 7 45.27 -32.90 37.70
CA SER A 7 44.12 -33.74 38.08
C SER A 7 42.78 -33.08 37.72
N LYS A 8 42.13 -33.49 36.62
CA LYS A 8 40.69 -33.23 36.43
C LYS A 8 39.90 -34.29 37.19
N SER A 9 39.31 -33.87 38.30
CA SER A 9 38.35 -34.63 39.10
C SER A 9 37.12 -35.02 38.27
N VAL A 10 36.84 -36.31 38.18
CA VAL A 10 35.57 -36.84 37.66
C VAL A 10 34.44 -36.42 38.61
N ARG A 11 33.53 -35.58 38.13
CA ARG A 11 32.32 -35.18 38.85
C ARG A 11 31.26 -36.26 38.63
N ILE A 12 31.11 -37.18 39.58
CA ILE A 12 30.02 -38.15 39.58
C ILE A 12 28.72 -37.39 39.89
N VAL A 13 27.83 -37.29 38.90
CA VAL A 13 26.47 -36.75 39.07
C VAL A 13 25.55 -37.90 39.51
N PRO A 14 24.66 -37.72 40.51
CA PRO A 14 23.83 -38.79 41.05
C PRO A 14 22.84 -39.31 40.00
N SER A 15 22.83 -40.63 39.81
CA SER A 15 22.15 -41.39 38.75
C SER A 15 20.61 -41.30 38.71
N GLY A 16 19.96 -40.53 39.58
CA GLY A 16 18.50 -40.50 39.71
C GLY A 16 17.75 -39.57 38.75
N GLN A 17 18.38 -38.48 38.28
CA GLN A 17 17.68 -37.47 37.44
C GLN A 17 17.74 -37.76 35.94
N VAL A 18 18.75 -38.51 35.47
CA VAL A 18 18.93 -38.82 34.04
C VAL A 18 17.84 -39.80 33.56
N TYR A 19 17.51 -40.82 34.35
CA TYR A 19 16.46 -41.77 33.99
C TYR A 19 15.08 -41.11 33.91
N ARG A 20 14.78 -40.11 34.75
CA ARG A 20 13.51 -39.40 34.70
C ARG A 20 13.41 -38.49 33.47
N GLN A 21 14.50 -37.82 33.10
CA GLN A 21 14.56 -37.01 31.87
C GLN A 21 14.47 -37.88 30.60
N MET A 22 15.10 -39.06 30.58
CA MET A 22 14.95 -40.01 29.48
C MET A 22 13.55 -40.59 29.40
N PHE A 23 12.93 -40.90 30.54
CA PHE A 23 11.55 -41.39 30.59
C PHE A 23 10.56 -40.33 30.10
N ASP A 24 10.71 -39.08 30.54
CA ASP A 24 9.86 -37.96 30.09
C ASP A 24 10.04 -37.67 28.59
N ALA A 25 11.27 -37.74 28.08
CA ALA A 25 11.55 -37.60 26.64
C ALA A 25 10.94 -38.76 25.83
N GLN A 26 11.02 -39.99 26.33
CA GLN A 26 10.42 -41.15 25.69
C GLN A 26 8.88 -41.07 25.71
N LEU A 27 8.29 -40.56 26.78
CA LEU A 27 6.85 -40.36 26.91
C LEU A 27 6.33 -39.23 26.02
N GLN A 28 7.12 -38.17 25.82
CA GLN A 28 6.85 -37.11 24.84
C GLN A 28 6.91 -37.65 23.40
N LEU A 29 7.93 -38.44 23.07
CA LEU A 29 8.12 -39.01 21.75
C LEU A 29 7.01 -40.01 21.40
N ASN A 30 6.58 -40.82 22.36
CA ASN A 30 5.48 -41.78 22.18
C ASN A 30 4.12 -41.08 22.01
N ARG A 31 3.88 -39.97 22.71
CA ARG A 31 2.70 -39.11 22.51
C ARG A 31 2.71 -38.43 21.13
N SER A 32 3.87 -37.97 20.66
CA SER A 32 4.01 -37.36 19.32
C SER A 32 3.81 -38.39 18.20
N LEU A 33 4.37 -39.60 18.34
CA LEU A 33 4.15 -40.69 17.37
C LEU A 33 2.69 -41.14 17.34
N SER A 34 2.03 -41.25 18.50
CA SER A 34 0.61 -41.61 18.57
C SER A 34 -0.30 -40.58 17.89
N ARG A 35 0.01 -39.28 18.00
CA ARG A 35 -0.70 -38.21 17.28
C ARG A 35 -0.49 -38.30 15.76
N TYR A 36 0.75 -38.54 15.34
CA TYR A 36 1.10 -38.69 13.93
C TYR A 36 0.40 -39.90 13.28
N ASP A 37 0.26 -41.01 14.02
CA ASP A 37 -0.40 -42.21 13.52
C ASP A 37 -1.93 -42.04 13.44
N THR A 38 -2.55 -41.28 14.35
CA THR A 38 -3.97 -40.91 14.26
C THR A 38 -4.27 -39.97 13.08
N GLU A 39 -3.42 -38.97 12.82
CA GLU A 39 -3.56 -38.07 11.66
C GLU A 39 -3.31 -38.81 10.33
N SER A 40 -2.30 -39.68 10.29
CA SER A 40 -1.98 -40.51 9.12
C SER A 40 -3.05 -41.55 8.78
N ARG A 41 -3.83 -41.99 9.78
CA ARG A 41 -4.94 -42.95 9.58
C ARG A 41 -6.20 -42.24 9.05
N LEU A 42 -6.47 -41.01 9.49
CA LEU A 42 -7.55 -40.15 8.97
C LEU A 42 -7.28 -39.71 7.52
N GLN A 43 -6.02 -39.45 7.16
CA GLN A 43 -5.62 -39.11 5.79
C GLN A 43 -5.76 -40.31 4.84
N ARG A 44 -5.36 -41.52 5.28
CA ARG A 44 -5.51 -42.77 4.50
C ARG A 44 -6.97 -43.18 4.28
N LEU A 45 -7.89 -42.81 5.17
CA LEU A 45 -9.33 -43.04 4.98
C LEU A 45 -9.94 -42.10 3.93
N LYS A 46 -9.51 -40.83 3.88
CA LYS A 46 -9.91 -39.88 2.82
C LYS A 46 -9.37 -40.24 1.43
N SER A 47 -8.20 -40.87 1.35
CA SER A 47 -7.61 -41.28 0.07
C SER A 47 -8.20 -42.56 -0.53
N ARG A 48 -9.04 -43.30 0.22
CA ARG A 48 -9.55 -44.62 -0.17
C ARG A 48 -10.97 -44.59 -0.78
N GLU A 49 -11.60 -43.42 -0.84
CA GLU A 49 -12.88 -43.21 -1.54
C GLU A 49 -12.74 -42.83 -3.03
N LEU A 50 -11.52 -42.70 -3.56
CA LEU A 50 -11.26 -42.15 -4.91
C LEU A 50 -10.41 -43.02 -5.85
N SER A 51 -10.35 -44.34 -5.66
CA SER A 51 -9.76 -45.22 -6.67
C SER A 51 -10.32 -46.63 -6.61
N HIS A 52 -11.31 -46.90 -7.46
CA HIS A 52 -11.75 -48.23 -7.82
C HIS A 52 -10.86 -48.77 -8.97
N SER A 53 -10.66 -50.08 -8.97
CA SER A 53 -9.93 -50.90 -9.96
C SER A 53 -8.41 -51.02 -9.79
N GLN A 54 -7.98 -52.18 -9.28
CA GLN A 54 -7.37 -53.26 -10.07
C GLN A 54 -6.84 -54.32 -9.09
N SER A 55 -7.52 -55.47 -9.07
CA SER A 55 -7.18 -56.62 -8.22
C SER A 55 -6.02 -57.40 -8.82
N LEU A 56 -4.95 -57.58 -8.05
CA LEU A 56 -3.93 -58.61 -8.31
C LEU A 56 -4.34 -59.96 -7.67
N PRO A 57 -3.92 -61.10 -8.23
CA PRO A 57 -4.53 -62.40 -7.94
C PRO A 57 -4.11 -62.96 -6.57
N LEU A 58 -5.10 -63.38 -5.79
CA LEU A 58 -4.94 -64.16 -4.57
C LEU A 58 -4.54 -65.60 -4.93
N ILE A 59 -3.35 -66.01 -4.53
CA ILE A 59 -2.97 -67.43 -4.43
C ILE A 59 -3.88 -68.06 -3.38
N ARG A 60 -4.88 -68.82 -3.83
CA ARG A 60 -5.72 -69.66 -2.97
C ARG A 60 -4.93 -70.92 -2.62
N LEU A 61 -4.41 -70.98 -1.40
CA LEU A 61 -3.99 -72.25 -0.81
C LEU A 61 -5.23 -73.07 -0.43
N HIS A 62 -5.16 -74.38 -0.66
CA HIS A 62 -6.25 -75.34 -0.44
C HIS A 62 -6.69 -75.40 1.04
N LYS A 63 -7.98 -75.63 1.22
CA LYS A 63 -8.78 -75.25 2.40
C LYS A 63 -8.81 -76.30 3.53
N GLU A 64 -7.76 -77.11 3.68
CA GLU A 64 -7.70 -78.17 4.69
C GLU A 64 -6.59 -78.00 5.74
N ASP A 65 -5.63 -77.08 5.55
CA ASP A 65 -4.52 -76.85 6.52
C ASP A 65 -4.69 -75.62 7.43
N THR A 66 -5.87 -74.99 7.48
CA THR A 66 -6.08 -73.71 8.22
C THR A 66 -7.16 -73.76 9.30
N GLN A 67 -7.33 -74.89 9.98
CA GLN A 67 -8.12 -74.91 11.24
C GLN A 67 -7.35 -74.39 12.45
N HIS A 68 -6.03 -74.23 12.35
CA HIS A 68 -5.22 -73.48 13.29
C HIS A 68 -4.43 -72.46 12.48
N GLY A 69 -4.63 -71.16 12.72
CA GLY A 69 -3.92 -70.11 11.99
C GLY A 69 -2.39 -70.30 12.02
N ILE A 70 -1.66 -69.49 11.23
CA ILE A 70 -0.19 -69.56 11.01
C ILE A 70 0.63 -69.70 12.31
N LEU A 71 0.07 -69.25 13.44
CA LEU A 71 0.64 -69.40 14.77
C LEU A 71 -0.11 -70.48 15.57
N THR A 72 0.64 -71.42 16.12
CA THR A 72 0.15 -72.38 17.11
C THR A 72 -0.44 -71.65 18.34
N SER A 73 -1.37 -72.28 19.07
CA SER A 73 -1.98 -71.66 20.27
C SER A 73 -0.94 -71.13 21.27
N ARG A 74 0.21 -71.82 21.36
CA ARG A 74 1.34 -71.43 22.20
C ARG A 74 2.07 -70.18 21.71
N GLN A 75 2.30 -70.05 20.40
CA GLN A 75 2.90 -68.85 19.80
C GLN A 75 2.01 -67.62 19.93
N LYS A 76 0.68 -67.80 19.94
CA LYS A 76 -0.27 -66.71 20.21
C LYS A 76 -0.15 -66.17 21.63
N THR A 77 0.05 -67.05 22.62
CA THR A 77 0.26 -66.65 24.03
C THR A 77 1.53 -65.81 24.19
N TRP A 78 2.56 -66.04 23.38
CA TRP A 78 3.82 -65.32 23.45
C TRP A 78 3.76 -63.94 22.79
N VAL A 79 3.11 -63.85 21.63
CA VAL A 79 2.93 -62.57 20.92
C VAL A 79 2.10 -61.57 21.75
N GLY A 80 1.20 -62.07 22.62
CA GLY A 80 0.41 -61.24 23.53
C GLY A 80 1.03 -60.99 24.91
N GLY A 81 2.17 -61.60 25.24
CA GLY A 81 2.79 -61.49 26.57
C GLY A 81 3.74 -60.29 26.69
N PHE A 82 3.82 -59.68 27.88
CA PHE A 82 4.78 -58.61 28.15
C PHE A 82 6.20 -59.17 28.35
N PRO A 83 7.26 -58.44 27.96
CA PRO A 83 8.64 -58.89 28.19
C PRO A 83 8.91 -59.10 29.69
N ASN A 84 9.36 -60.30 30.08
CA ASN A 84 9.65 -60.76 31.46
C ASN A 84 8.43 -61.02 32.39
N ASP A 85 7.27 -61.40 31.84
CA ASP A 85 6.13 -61.90 32.63
C ASP A 85 6.44 -63.28 33.27
N PRO A 86 6.32 -63.46 34.60
CA PRO A 86 6.55 -64.74 35.28
C PRO A 86 5.62 -65.87 34.85
N TYR A 87 4.47 -65.56 34.26
CA TYR A 87 3.45 -66.53 33.85
C TYR A 87 3.51 -66.89 32.36
N VAL A 88 4.28 -66.15 31.56
CA VAL A 88 4.48 -66.43 30.13
C VAL A 88 5.83 -67.08 29.93
N GLU A 89 5.81 -68.27 29.36
CA GLU A 89 6.98 -69.09 29.12
C GLU A 89 8.01 -68.39 28.23
N ASN A 90 9.28 -68.34 28.67
CA ASN A 90 10.34 -67.66 27.93
C ASN A 90 10.83 -68.49 26.71
N PRO A 91 10.79 -67.92 25.49
CA PRO A 91 11.21 -68.57 24.26
C PRO A 91 12.59 -69.17 24.26
N VAL A 92 13.54 -68.42 24.80
CA VAL A 92 14.96 -68.74 24.74
C VAL A 92 15.27 -69.80 25.77
N LEU A 93 14.68 -69.69 26.97
CA LEU A 93 14.82 -70.72 28.02
C LEU A 93 14.09 -72.00 27.66
N TYR A 94 12.91 -71.94 27.05
CA TYR A 94 12.25 -73.15 26.56
C TYR A 94 13.02 -73.79 25.40
N LYS A 95 13.54 -73.00 24.46
CA LYS A 95 14.40 -73.53 23.39
C LYS A 95 15.63 -74.21 23.98
N GLN A 96 16.33 -73.57 24.92
CA GLN A 96 17.47 -74.14 25.62
C GLN A 96 17.11 -75.37 26.45
N TYR A 97 15.97 -75.37 27.15
CA TYR A 97 15.48 -76.52 27.91
C TYR A 97 15.02 -77.67 27.00
N SER A 98 14.42 -77.36 25.85
CA SER A 98 14.03 -78.34 24.84
C SER A 98 15.27 -78.91 24.16
N GLU A 99 16.28 -78.10 23.83
CA GLU A 99 17.56 -78.55 23.30
C GLU A 99 18.32 -79.38 24.35
N TYR A 100 18.29 -78.97 25.63
CA TYR A 100 18.83 -79.73 26.76
C TYR A 100 18.09 -81.05 26.99
N MET A 101 16.76 -81.07 26.91
CA MET A 101 15.94 -82.28 27.01
C MET A 101 16.10 -83.17 25.79
N THR A 102 16.29 -82.61 24.60
CA THR A 102 16.55 -83.37 23.36
C THR A 102 17.96 -83.93 23.38
N GLN A 103 18.96 -83.20 23.90
CA GLN A 103 20.29 -83.71 24.21
C GLN A 103 20.24 -84.78 25.31
N LYS A 104 19.44 -84.59 26.38
CA LYS A 104 19.25 -85.60 27.45
C LYS A 104 18.52 -86.85 26.96
N LEU A 105 17.56 -86.72 26.05
CA LEU A 105 16.82 -87.83 25.44
C LEU A 105 17.68 -88.56 24.40
N GLN A 106 18.45 -87.83 23.58
CA GLN A 106 19.51 -88.40 22.74
C GLN A 106 20.63 -89.05 23.58
N ASP A 107 20.93 -88.51 24.76
CA ASP A 107 21.86 -89.10 25.74
C ASP A 107 21.25 -90.29 26.51
N THR A 108 19.99 -90.66 26.31
CA THR A 108 19.38 -91.88 26.90
C THR A 108 19.06 -92.98 25.89
N GLU A 109 18.93 -92.69 24.60
CA GLU A 109 18.77 -93.72 23.56
C GLU A 109 20.06 -94.00 22.76
N THR A 110 21.03 -93.08 22.76
CA THR A 110 22.37 -93.28 22.16
C THR A 110 23.46 -93.61 23.18
N SER A 111 23.09 -93.77 24.46
CA SER A 111 23.99 -94.04 25.59
C SER A 111 23.90 -95.46 26.14
N GLN A 112 23.76 -96.43 25.23
CA GLN A 112 24.09 -97.84 25.51
C GLN A 112 24.93 -98.52 24.39
N ALA A 113 25.25 -97.81 23.30
CA ALA A 113 26.11 -98.33 22.22
C ALA A 113 27.44 -97.53 22.04
N GLY A 114 27.58 -96.35 22.66
CA GLY A 114 28.79 -95.51 22.57
C GLY A 114 29.77 -95.63 23.74
N ARG A 115 29.45 -96.41 24.78
CA ARG A 115 30.25 -96.56 26.02
C ARG A 115 31.17 -97.79 26.05
N GLU A 116 31.32 -98.51 24.94
CA GLU A 116 32.26 -99.66 24.83
C GLU A 116 33.38 -99.48 23.77
N VAL A 117 33.51 -98.31 23.13
CA VAL A 117 34.55 -98.05 22.12
C VAL A 117 35.35 -96.78 22.41
N ARG A 118 35.84 -96.65 23.64
CA ARG A 118 36.93 -95.72 24.04
C ARG A 118 37.99 -96.45 24.87
N GLY A 119 38.36 -97.64 24.40
CA GLY A 119 39.37 -98.50 25.03
C GLY A 119 40.37 -99.09 24.04
N LEU A 120 40.59 -98.44 22.89
CA LEU A 120 41.67 -98.81 21.97
C LEU A 120 42.72 -97.69 21.93
N PRO A 121 43.99 -97.96 22.28
CA PRO A 121 45.07 -97.00 22.12
C PRO A 121 45.38 -96.82 20.63
N ASP A 122 45.21 -95.61 20.10
CA ASP A 122 45.61 -95.21 18.74
C ASP A 122 47.12 -94.88 18.67
N VAL A 123 47.93 -95.75 19.29
CA VAL A 123 49.39 -95.63 19.31
C VAL A 123 49.97 -96.96 18.83
N VAL A 124 50.05 -97.09 17.50
CA VAL A 124 50.93 -98.08 16.86
C VAL A 124 52.31 -97.44 16.74
N VAL A 125 53.16 -97.63 17.76
CA VAL A 125 54.60 -97.44 17.58
C VAL A 125 55.14 -98.62 16.79
N SER A 126 55.78 -98.28 15.68
CA SER A 126 56.28 -99.13 14.61
C SER A 126 57.29 -100.18 15.05
N LYS A 127 57.23 -101.34 14.38
CA LYS A 127 58.41 -102.22 14.17
C LYS A 127 58.42 -102.72 12.74
N LYS A 128 58.88 -101.86 11.84
CA LYS A 128 59.53 -102.20 10.55
C LYS A 128 60.05 -100.91 9.92
N GLN A 129 61.36 -100.84 9.69
CA GLN A 129 61.97 -99.90 8.76
C GLN A 129 61.40 -100.19 7.37
N GLY A 130 60.39 -99.43 6.98
CA GLY A 130 59.78 -99.39 5.66
C GLY A 130 59.75 -97.93 5.22
N SER A 131 60.44 -97.66 4.12
CA SER A 131 60.71 -96.35 3.49
C SER A 131 59.80 -95.16 3.85
N ASP A 132 60.47 -94.04 4.13
CA ASP A 132 60.05 -92.62 4.23
C ASP A 132 59.34 -92.07 2.96
N ILE A 133 58.50 -92.88 2.31
CA ILE A 133 57.85 -92.58 1.03
C ILE A 133 56.42 -92.08 1.27
N VAL A 134 55.68 -92.67 2.22
CA VAL A 134 54.29 -92.27 2.50
C VAL A 134 54.22 -90.93 3.23
N GLU A 135 55.10 -90.69 4.22
CA GLU A 135 55.24 -89.40 4.89
C GLU A 135 55.73 -88.30 3.93
N ARG A 136 56.75 -88.58 3.09
CA ARG A 136 57.15 -87.64 2.03
C ARG A 136 56.04 -87.34 1.04
N ILE A 137 55.24 -88.32 0.59
CA ILE A 137 54.14 -88.08 -0.34
C ILE A 137 53.03 -87.24 0.31
N ALA A 138 52.69 -87.50 1.58
CA ALA A 138 51.72 -86.72 2.33
C ALA A 138 52.19 -85.28 2.56
N GLU A 139 53.46 -85.10 2.93
CA GLU A 139 54.11 -83.79 3.11
C GLU A 139 54.22 -83.03 1.78
N THR A 140 54.58 -83.71 0.68
CA THR A 140 54.62 -83.11 -0.67
C THR A 140 53.21 -82.76 -1.17
N ARG A 141 52.17 -83.51 -0.79
CA ARG A 141 50.76 -83.14 -1.08
C ARG A 141 50.32 -81.95 -0.23
N ARG A 142 50.74 -81.88 1.03
CA ARG A 142 50.48 -80.74 1.92
C ARG A 142 51.08 -79.45 1.36
N GLN A 143 52.37 -79.47 1.06
CA GLN A 143 53.07 -78.30 0.50
C GLN A 143 52.47 -77.84 -0.83
N ARG A 144 52.08 -78.78 -1.72
CA ARG A 144 51.39 -78.42 -2.96
C ARG A 144 49.98 -77.87 -2.74
N HIS A 145 49.27 -78.34 -1.71
CA HIS A 145 47.95 -77.83 -1.36
C HIS A 145 48.05 -76.44 -0.73
N GLU A 146 48.95 -76.24 0.24
CA GLU A 146 49.25 -74.95 0.85
C GLU A 146 49.69 -73.92 -0.20
N SER A 147 50.61 -74.30 -1.09
CA SER A 147 51.02 -73.44 -2.23
C SER A 147 49.84 -73.13 -3.16
N ALA A 148 48.94 -74.08 -3.45
CA ALA A 148 47.76 -73.81 -4.27
C ALA A 148 46.74 -72.89 -3.56
N VAL A 149 46.67 -72.92 -2.22
CA VAL A 149 45.84 -72.01 -1.41
C VAL A 149 46.44 -70.60 -1.41
N GLU A 150 47.75 -70.49 -1.24
CA GLU A 150 48.48 -69.21 -1.34
C GLU A 150 48.33 -68.59 -2.73
N ASP A 151 48.52 -69.38 -3.80
CA ASP A 151 48.29 -68.96 -5.19
C ASP A 151 46.86 -68.44 -5.39
N MET A 152 45.86 -69.16 -4.86
CA MET A 152 44.45 -68.77 -4.94
C MET A 152 44.19 -67.42 -4.24
N HIS A 153 44.70 -67.23 -3.03
CA HIS A 153 44.58 -65.97 -2.31
C HIS A 153 45.33 -64.82 -2.99
N GLN A 154 46.47 -65.11 -3.61
CA GLN A 154 47.20 -64.13 -4.41
C GLN A 154 46.39 -63.70 -5.64
N GLU A 155 45.77 -64.63 -6.38
CA GLU A 155 44.88 -64.30 -7.49
C GLU A 155 43.65 -63.48 -7.03
N LEU A 156 43.04 -63.81 -5.88
CA LEU A 156 41.95 -63.02 -5.30
C LEU A 156 42.40 -61.60 -4.90
N SER A 157 43.64 -61.46 -4.40
CA SER A 157 44.25 -60.16 -4.10
C SER A 157 44.50 -59.36 -5.37
N VAL A 158 44.93 -60.00 -6.47
CA VAL A 158 45.10 -59.35 -7.78
C VAL A 158 43.76 -58.83 -8.31
N ILE A 159 42.69 -59.63 -8.23
CA ILE A 159 41.34 -59.20 -8.62
C ILE A 159 40.92 -57.94 -7.84
N SER A 160 41.24 -57.88 -6.54
CA SER A 160 40.94 -56.70 -5.72
C SER A 160 41.85 -55.51 -6.07
N ALA A 161 43.13 -55.73 -6.36
CA ALA A 161 44.04 -54.67 -6.82
C ALA A 161 43.66 -54.12 -8.21
N GLU A 162 42.94 -54.88 -9.03
CA GLU A 162 42.42 -54.44 -10.32
C GLU A 162 41.12 -53.61 -10.21
N ILE A 163 40.20 -53.98 -9.31
CA ILE A 163 38.83 -53.44 -9.29
C ILE A 163 38.71 -52.19 -8.41
N GLU A 164 39.38 -52.17 -7.26
CA GLU A 164 39.38 -51.06 -6.33
C GLU A 164 39.81 -49.71 -6.95
N PRO A 165 40.90 -49.61 -7.75
CA PRO A 165 41.25 -48.35 -8.40
C PRO A 165 40.21 -47.90 -9.44
N LEU A 166 39.48 -48.82 -10.07
CA LEU A 166 38.40 -48.47 -11.00
C LEU A 166 37.20 -47.86 -10.26
N ILE A 167 36.91 -48.34 -9.04
CA ILE A 167 35.86 -47.76 -8.18
C ILE A 167 36.25 -46.35 -7.75
N GLU A 168 37.52 -46.14 -7.37
CA GLU A 168 38.05 -44.81 -7.03
C GLU A 168 37.95 -43.85 -8.23
N GLU A 169 38.41 -44.28 -9.41
CA GLU A 169 38.35 -43.47 -10.63
C GLU A 169 36.91 -43.06 -10.99
N LEU A 170 35.96 -43.99 -10.92
CA LEU A 170 34.54 -43.69 -11.15
C LEU A 170 33.98 -42.70 -10.13
N SER A 171 34.39 -42.82 -8.86
CA SER A 171 33.96 -41.94 -7.78
C SER A 171 34.50 -40.52 -7.94
N ASP A 172 35.80 -40.39 -8.25
CA ASP A 172 36.45 -39.10 -8.51
C ASP A 172 35.85 -38.41 -9.75
N LYS A 173 35.55 -39.18 -10.79
CA LYS A 173 34.90 -38.66 -12.00
C LYS A 173 33.51 -38.10 -11.70
N LEU A 174 32.69 -38.77 -10.88
CA LEU A 174 31.40 -38.22 -10.48
C LEU A 174 31.58 -36.98 -9.60
N LEU A 175 32.48 -37.04 -8.62
CA LEU A 175 32.74 -35.94 -7.70
C LEU A 175 33.14 -34.65 -8.45
N ASN A 176 34.02 -34.76 -9.44
CA ASN A 176 34.43 -33.63 -10.28
C ASN A 176 33.26 -33.07 -11.10
N LYS A 177 32.46 -33.92 -11.75
CA LYS A 177 31.27 -33.47 -12.50
C LYS A 177 30.27 -32.72 -11.63
N LEU A 178 29.99 -33.24 -10.43
CA LEU A 178 29.06 -32.59 -9.49
C LEU A 178 29.62 -31.24 -9.01
N ALA A 179 30.93 -31.16 -8.74
CA ALA A 179 31.58 -29.93 -8.30
C ALA A 179 31.67 -28.86 -9.40
N GLU A 180 31.84 -29.25 -10.66
CA GLU A 180 31.79 -28.34 -11.81
C GLU A 180 30.37 -27.78 -12.01
N ASP A 181 29.37 -28.65 -11.98
CA ASP A 181 27.96 -28.28 -12.12
C ASP A 181 27.49 -27.37 -10.96
N ASP A 182 27.98 -27.60 -9.74
CA ASP A 182 27.72 -26.70 -8.60
C ASP A 182 28.28 -25.28 -8.85
N LYS A 183 29.43 -25.15 -9.54
CA LYS A 183 29.97 -23.84 -9.91
C LYS A 183 29.12 -23.16 -10.99
N GLU A 184 28.62 -23.92 -11.97
CA GLU A 184 27.72 -23.40 -13.00
C GLU A 184 26.42 -22.86 -12.39
N ILE A 185 25.79 -23.64 -11.50
CA ILE A 185 24.57 -23.20 -10.80
C ILE A 185 24.84 -21.97 -9.94
N ALA A 186 26.00 -21.90 -9.25
CA ALA A 186 26.39 -20.74 -8.47
C ALA A 186 26.53 -19.48 -9.34
N VAL A 187 27.04 -19.59 -10.57
CA VAL A 187 27.12 -18.45 -11.52
C VAL A 187 25.73 -17.96 -11.91
N ILE A 188 24.76 -18.86 -12.14
CA ILE A 188 23.37 -18.48 -12.47
C ILE A 188 22.74 -17.73 -11.28
N LEU A 189 22.88 -18.27 -10.06
CA LEU A 189 22.28 -17.67 -8.86
C LEU A 189 22.93 -16.33 -8.46
N ARG A 190 24.22 -16.11 -8.78
CA ARG A 190 24.88 -14.80 -8.55
C ARG A 190 24.23 -13.66 -9.34
N ARG A 191 23.62 -13.94 -10.49
CA ARG A 191 22.96 -12.90 -11.31
C ARG A 191 21.82 -12.18 -10.58
N ILE A 192 21.20 -12.86 -9.61
CA ILE A 192 20.09 -12.32 -8.81
C ILE A 192 20.53 -11.96 -7.40
N GLU A 193 21.81 -12.05 -7.05
CA GLU A 193 22.29 -11.80 -5.69
C GLU A 193 22.28 -10.31 -5.32
N ASP A 194 22.61 -9.45 -6.28
CA ASP A 194 22.59 -8.00 -6.14
C ASP A 194 21.18 -7.41 -6.37
N ASP A 195 20.83 -6.38 -5.61
CA ASP A 195 19.49 -5.77 -5.65
C ASP A 195 19.29 -4.87 -6.89
N GLU A 196 20.34 -4.21 -7.40
CA GLU A 196 20.26 -3.39 -8.62
C GLU A 196 20.06 -4.28 -9.84
N MET A 197 20.83 -5.37 -9.93
CA MET A 197 20.67 -6.35 -11.00
C MET A 197 19.30 -7.03 -10.93
N LEU A 198 18.81 -7.33 -9.72
CA LEU A 198 17.49 -7.92 -9.52
C LEU A 198 16.37 -7.04 -10.07
N LEU A 199 16.45 -5.72 -9.93
CA LEU A 199 15.47 -4.75 -10.45
C LEU A 199 15.42 -4.68 -12.00
N THR A 200 16.46 -5.16 -12.69
CA THR A 200 16.49 -5.18 -14.16
C THR A 200 15.64 -6.28 -14.78
N TYR A 201 15.27 -7.30 -13.99
CA TYR A 201 14.50 -8.43 -14.47
C TYR A 201 12.99 -8.17 -14.41
N ASP A 202 12.26 -8.67 -15.41
CA ASP A 202 10.82 -8.88 -15.33
C ASP A 202 10.49 -10.25 -14.69
N LEU A 203 9.21 -10.50 -14.38
CA LEU A 203 8.80 -11.75 -13.75
C LEU A 203 9.20 -12.98 -14.60
N LYS A 204 9.08 -12.87 -15.93
CA LYS A 204 9.44 -13.96 -16.86
C LYS A 204 10.94 -14.26 -16.80
N GLY A 205 11.79 -13.24 -16.76
CA GLY A 205 13.24 -13.39 -16.62
C GLY A 205 13.65 -14.05 -15.31
N ILE A 206 13.00 -13.73 -14.19
CA ILE A 206 13.30 -14.42 -12.92
C ILE A 206 12.83 -15.88 -12.92
N MET A 207 11.70 -16.15 -13.57
CA MET A 207 11.21 -17.52 -13.75
C MET A 207 12.14 -18.33 -14.65
N SER A 208 12.61 -17.76 -15.76
CA SER A 208 13.54 -18.46 -16.67
C SER A 208 14.88 -18.78 -16.01
N LEU A 209 15.39 -17.90 -15.12
CA LEU A 209 16.59 -18.21 -14.34
C LEU A 209 16.40 -19.42 -13.42
N TRP A 210 15.20 -19.63 -12.87
CA TRP A 210 14.92 -20.86 -12.13
C TRP A 210 14.86 -22.07 -13.04
N ASP A 211 14.24 -21.94 -14.22
CA ASP A 211 14.18 -23.02 -15.20
C ASP A 211 15.59 -23.44 -15.65
N GLU A 212 16.51 -22.47 -15.82
CA GLU A 212 17.95 -22.73 -16.05
C GLU A 212 18.55 -23.56 -14.92
N VAL A 213 18.37 -23.15 -13.65
CA VAL A 213 18.88 -23.92 -12.49
C VAL A 213 18.27 -25.32 -12.41
N GLN A 214 16.95 -25.44 -12.63
CA GLN A 214 16.23 -26.70 -12.57
C GLN A 214 16.65 -27.67 -13.68
N ALA A 215 17.09 -27.17 -14.84
CA ALA A 215 17.58 -27.99 -15.95
C ALA A 215 18.84 -28.81 -15.62
N HIS A 216 19.56 -28.47 -14.54
CA HIS A 216 20.71 -29.25 -14.06
C HIS A 216 20.30 -30.50 -13.28
N SER A 217 19.17 -30.48 -12.54
CA SER A 217 18.69 -31.61 -11.74
C SER A 217 18.59 -32.95 -12.51
N PRO A 218 17.96 -33.04 -13.71
CA PRO A 218 17.88 -34.31 -14.43
C PRO A 218 19.25 -34.82 -14.92
N LYS A 219 20.19 -33.92 -15.26
CA LYS A 219 21.54 -34.30 -15.69
C LYS A 219 22.30 -34.96 -14.54
N ARG A 220 22.22 -34.39 -13.34
CA ARG A 220 22.88 -34.93 -12.15
C ARG A 220 22.29 -36.26 -11.70
N GLN A 221 20.96 -36.38 -11.72
CA GLN A 221 20.28 -37.65 -11.45
C GLN A 221 20.72 -38.74 -12.43
N ALA A 222 20.89 -38.42 -13.72
CA ALA A 222 21.42 -39.35 -14.69
C ALA A 222 22.87 -39.77 -14.38
N TRP A 223 23.75 -38.84 -13.99
CA TRP A 223 25.13 -39.19 -13.61
C TRP A 223 25.21 -40.08 -12.37
N ILE A 224 24.36 -39.84 -11.36
CA ILE A 224 24.28 -40.68 -10.15
C ILE A 224 23.78 -42.09 -10.51
N LEU A 225 22.74 -42.18 -11.35
CA LEU A 225 22.20 -43.45 -11.83
C LEU A 225 23.20 -44.23 -12.68
N ASP A 226 23.96 -43.56 -13.53
CA ASP A 226 24.97 -44.20 -14.37
C ASP A 226 26.13 -44.72 -13.53
N MET A 227 26.58 -43.99 -12.50
CA MET A 227 27.59 -44.48 -11.56
C MET A 227 27.11 -45.72 -10.80
N ASP A 228 25.88 -45.72 -10.29
CA ASP A 228 25.30 -46.89 -9.59
C ASP A 228 25.28 -48.14 -10.49
N LYS A 229 24.88 -47.97 -11.76
CA LYS A 229 24.93 -49.06 -12.75
C LYS A 229 26.34 -49.57 -13.00
N GLU A 230 27.32 -48.68 -13.15
CA GLU A 230 28.71 -49.08 -13.39
C GLU A 230 29.33 -49.77 -12.15
N LEU A 231 29.05 -49.30 -10.93
CA LEU A 231 29.46 -49.99 -9.70
C LEU A 231 28.85 -51.39 -9.59
N CYS A 232 27.56 -51.54 -9.90
CA CYS A 232 26.90 -52.85 -9.93
C CYS A 232 27.52 -53.80 -10.97
N LYS A 233 27.90 -53.28 -12.15
CA LYS A 233 28.59 -54.06 -13.18
C LYS A 233 29.99 -54.49 -12.73
N LEU A 234 30.76 -53.58 -12.12
CA LEU A 234 32.09 -53.89 -11.57
C LEU A 234 32.00 -54.98 -10.49
N GLU A 235 31.03 -54.89 -9.58
CA GLU A 235 30.85 -55.90 -8.53
C GLU A 235 30.38 -57.25 -9.11
N THR A 236 29.56 -57.23 -10.17
CA THR A 236 29.16 -58.45 -10.89
C THR A 236 30.35 -59.09 -11.59
N ASN A 237 31.23 -58.29 -12.20
CA ASN A 237 32.47 -58.75 -12.82
C ASN A 237 33.42 -59.35 -11.76
N ARG A 238 33.61 -58.66 -10.63
CA ARG A 238 34.36 -59.17 -9.46
C ARG A 238 33.87 -60.54 -9.05
N MET A 239 32.55 -60.69 -8.86
CA MET A 239 31.93 -61.95 -8.48
C MET A 239 32.18 -63.07 -9.50
N ASN A 240 32.13 -62.77 -10.80
CA ASN A 240 32.41 -63.76 -11.85
C ASN A 240 33.89 -64.18 -11.87
N LYS A 241 34.83 -63.23 -11.80
CA LYS A 241 36.27 -63.54 -11.71
C LYS A 241 36.61 -64.39 -10.48
N ILE A 242 36.04 -64.04 -9.33
CA ILE A 242 36.20 -64.81 -8.09
C ILE A 242 35.64 -66.23 -8.27
N ARG A 243 34.44 -66.38 -8.85
CA ARG A 243 33.85 -67.70 -9.14
C ARG A 243 34.76 -68.57 -10.00
N ASP A 244 35.38 -67.99 -11.03
CA ASP A 244 36.31 -68.70 -11.90
C ASP A 244 37.57 -69.15 -11.15
N VAL A 245 38.12 -68.30 -10.27
CA VAL A 245 39.24 -68.67 -9.39
C VAL A 245 38.86 -69.84 -8.48
N PHE A 246 37.71 -69.78 -7.80
CA PHE A 246 37.24 -70.86 -6.92
C PHE A 246 37.02 -72.18 -7.68
N ASN A 247 36.50 -72.13 -8.91
CA ASN A 247 36.32 -73.32 -9.74
C ASN A 247 37.67 -73.95 -10.14
N ARG A 248 38.61 -73.13 -10.64
CA ARG A 248 39.94 -73.60 -11.07
C ARG A 248 40.74 -74.19 -9.91
N TYR A 249 40.80 -73.46 -8.79
CA TYR A 249 41.57 -73.88 -7.62
C TYR A 249 40.88 -74.99 -6.85
N GLY A 250 39.54 -75.03 -6.82
CA GLY A 250 38.79 -76.16 -6.29
C GLY A 250 39.10 -77.47 -7.01
N GLU A 251 39.17 -77.45 -8.34
CA GLU A 251 39.58 -78.61 -9.14
C GLU A 251 41.06 -78.96 -8.96
N LYS A 252 41.96 -77.97 -8.97
CA LYS A 252 43.41 -78.13 -8.72
C LYS A 252 43.67 -78.78 -7.36
N MET A 253 43.02 -78.31 -6.30
CA MET A 253 43.15 -78.86 -4.94
C MET A 253 42.52 -80.24 -4.80
N HIS A 254 41.41 -80.51 -5.50
CA HIS A 254 40.81 -81.84 -5.57
C HIS A 254 41.80 -82.86 -6.16
N ASN A 255 42.46 -82.48 -7.27
CA ASN A 255 43.46 -83.31 -7.95
C ASN A 255 44.72 -83.56 -7.11
N ILE A 256 45.11 -82.63 -6.23
CA ILE A 256 46.24 -82.81 -5.30
C ILE A 256 45.93 -83.88 -4.23
N SER A 257 44.65 -84.10 -3.90
CA SER A 257 44.18 -85.14 -2.97
C SER A 257 44.91 -85.14 -1.62
N HIS A 258 45.19 -83.94 -1.10
CA HIS A 258 45.77 -83.73 0.23
C HIS A 258 44.69 -83.85 1.32
N LEU A 259 43.52 -83.24 1.09
CA LEU A 259 42.34 -83.32 1.94
C LEU A 259 41.31 -84.29 1.38
N MET A 260 40.50 -84.90 2.25
CA MET A 260 39.31 -85.65 1.84
C MET A 260 38.30 -84.67 1.21
N LYS A 261 37.55 -85.13 0.20
CA LYS A 261 36.57 -84.30 -0.52
C LYS A 261 35.63 -83.49 0.40
N PRO A 262 35.07 -84.05 1.49
CA PRO A 262 34.23 -83.27 2.41
C PRO A 262 34.96 -82.17 3.17
N ASP A 263 36.26 -82.34 3.43
CA ASP A 263 37.06 -81.37 4.19
C ASP A 263 37.59 -80.25 3.28
N LEU A 264 37.95 -80.59 2.04
CA LEU A 264 38.26 -79.60 1.01
C LEU A 264 37.05 -78.70 0.70
N GLN A 265 35.86 -79.29 0.55
CA GLN A 265 34.63 -78.54 0.33
C GLN A 265 34.32 -77.60 1.51
N ARG A 266 34.46 -78.08 2.76
CA ARG A 266 34.29 -77.22 3.95
C ARG A 266 35.27 -76.05 4.00
N SER A 267 36.51 -76.23 3.55
CA SER A 267 37.50 -75.14 3.49
C SER A 267 37.12 -74.09 2.44
N LEU A 268 36.78 -74.53 1.22
CA LEU A 268 36.36 -73.64 0.13
C LEU A 268 35.05 -72.92 0.46
N ASP A 269 34.11 -73.59 1.12
CA ASP A 269 32.84 -73.00 1.57
C ASP A 269 33.09 -71.89 2.60
N LYS A 270 34.05 -72.07 3.51
CA LYS A 270 34.42 -71.04 4.50
C LYS A 270 34.99 -69.80 3.82
N ASP A 271 35.90 -69.97 2.87
CA ASP A 271 36.51 -68.85 2.13
C ASP A 271 35.49 -68.16 1.22
N SER A 272 34.64 -68.94 0.54
CA SER A 272 33.53 -68.45 -0.26
C SER A 272 32.53 -67.66 0.60
N GLN A 273 32.20 -68.16 1.79
CA GLN A 273 31.31 -67.46 2.72
C GLN A 273 31.88 -66.11 3.16
N MET A 274 33.17 -66.05 3.49
CA MET A 274 33.85 -64.80 3.84
C MET A 274 33.79 -63.79 2.70
N ILE A 275 34.08 -64.22 1.47
CA ILE A 275 34.03 -63.34 0.30
C ILE A 275 32.60 -62.90 -0.02
N ASN A 276 31.63 -63.80 0.04
CA ASN A 276 30.23 -63.47 -0.15
C ASN A 276 29.74 -62.44 0.87
N GLN A 277 30.19 -62.53 2.13
CA GLN A 277 29.90 -61.51 3.14
C GLN A 277 30.47 -60.14 2.75
N THR A 278 31.71 -60.09 2.27
CA THR A 278 32.33 -58.85 1.76
C THR A 278 31.59 -58.30 0.56
N MET A 279 31.23 -59.12 -0.43
CA MET A 279 30.48 -58.69 -1.63
C MET A 279 29.10 -58.13 -1.26
N LEU A 280 28.38 -58.80 -0.34
CA LEU A 280 27.09 -58.30 0.16
C LEU A 280 27.25 -56.98 0.92
N SER A 281 28.34 -56.82 1.68
CA SER A 281 28.66 -55.56 2.36
C SER A 281 28.94 -54.43 1.35
N ASN A 282 29.70 -54.71 0.29
CA ASN A 282 29.98 -53.76 -0.79
C ASN A 282 28.71 -53.35 -1.52
N GLN A 283 27.86 -54.31 -1.91
CA GLN A 283 26.57 -54.02 -2.56
C GLN A 283 25.67 -53.15 -1.69
N ARG A 284 25.60 -53.43 -0.38
CA ARG A 284 24.87 -52.58 0.57
C ARG A 284 25.47 -51.18 0.64
N SER A 285 26.79 -51.06 0.62
CA SER A 285 27.49 -49.78 0.66
C SER A 285 27.23 -48.95 -0.60
N TYR A 286 27.20 -49.56 -1.78
CA TYR A 286 26.83 -48.88 -3.03
C TYR A 286 25.37 -48.44 -3.04
N ALA A 287 24.45 -49.29 -2.59
CA ALA A 287 23.05 -48.92 -2.47
C ALA A 287 22.84 -47.75 -1.48
N ASP A 288 23.53 -47.76 -0.34
CA ASP A 288 23.51 -46.65 0.63
C ASP A 288 24.14 -45.38 0.04
N LEU A 289 25.26 -45.50 -0.68
CA LEU A 289 25.88 -44.38 -1.39
C LEU A 289 24.92 -43.76 -2.41
N TYR A 290 24.24 -44.57 -3.22
CA TYR A 290 23.25 -44.10 -4.18
C TYR A 290 22.12 -43.32 -3.49
N VAL A 291 21.55 -43.89 -2.42
CA VAL A 291 20.49 -43.22 -1.64
C VAL A 291 20.99 -41.90 -1.05
N ARG A 292 22.20 -41.86 -0.51
CA ARG A 292 22.81 -40.64 0.05
C ARG A 292 23.06 -39.59 -1.03
N LEU A 293 23.56 -39.98 -2.20
CA LEU A 293 23.81 -39.07 -3.32
C LEU A 293 22.50 -38.46 -3.84
N VAL A 294 21.47 -39.27 -4.05
CA VAL A 294 20.14 -38.78 -4.46
C VAL A 294 19.55 -37.86 -3.38
N SER A 295 19.67 -38.23 -2.10
CA SER A 295 19.18 -37.40 -0.98
C SER A 295 19.91 -36.05 -0.90
N ALA A 296 21.24 -36.06 -1.07
CA ALA A 296 22.05 -34.84 -1.11
C ALA A 296 21.69 -33.94 -2.31
N ASP A 297 21.41 -34.54 -3.47
CA ASP A 297 20.98 -33.82 -4.68
C ASP A 297 19.64 -33.09 -4.45
N VAL A 298 18.67 -33.77 -3.82
CA VAL A 298 17.36 -33.21 -3.46
C VAL A 298 17.50 -32.09 -2.43
N GLU A 299 18.30 -32.26 -1.38
CA GLU A 299 18.52 -31.19 -0.39
C GLU A 299 19.24 -29.98 -0.99
N ARG A 300 20.17 -30.16 -1.94
CA ARG A 300 20.77 -29.05 -2.70
C ARG A 300 19.71 -28.29 -3.50
N GLU A 301 18.88 -28.98 -4.29
CA GLU A 301 17.83 -28.34 -5.09
C GLU A 301 16.86 -27.54 -4.20
N LYS A 302 16.48 -28.11 -3.06
CA LYS A 302 15.64 -27.43 -2.06
C LYS A 302 16.31 -26.19 -1.48
N ALA A 303 17.60 -26.23 -1.17
CA ALA A 303 18.35 -25.07 -0.71
C ALA A 303 18.38 -23.97 -1.79
N GLN A 304 18.66 -24.33 -3.05
CA GLN A 304 18.66 -23.41 -4.19
C GLN A 304 17.26 -22.80 -4.43
N ARG A 305 16.20 -23.62 -4.37
CA ARG A 305 14.81 -23.17 -4.48
C ARG A 305 14.45 -22.17 -3.38
N THR A 306 14.96 -22.39 -2.16
CA THR A 306 14.74 -21.48 -1.04
C THR A 306 15.44 -20.14 -1.27
N VAL A 307 16.68 -20.14 -1.75
CA VAL A 307 17.42 -18.92 -2.11
C VAL A 307 16.68 -18.16 -3.20
N TRP A 308 16.30 -18.82 -4.29
CA TRP A 308 15.57 -18.20 -5.40
C TRP A 308 14.22 -17.64 -4.95
N ARG A 309 13.43 -18.38 -4.14
CA ARG A 309 12.12 -17.91 -3.64
C ARG A 309 12.27 -16.65 -2.80
N ARG A 310 13.28 -16.61 -1.92
CA ARG A 310 13.59 -15.42 -1.13
C ARG A 310 13.96 -14.23 -2.01
N ARG A 311 14.77 -14.43 -3.05
CA ARG A 311 15.12 -13.37 -4.01
C ARG A 311 13.89 -12.92 -4.82
N LEU A 312 13.01 -13.83 -5.23
CA LEU A 312 11.73 -13.48 -5.88
C LEU A 312 10.84 -12.63 -4.96
N GLU A 313 10.74 -12.95 -3.68
CA GLU A 313 10.01 -12.12 -2.71
C GLU A 313 10.65 -10.74 -2.51
N GLN A 314 11.98 -10.67 -2.50
CA GLN A 314 12.72 -9.41 -2.45
C GLN A 314 12.50 -8.58 -3.71
N TRP A 315 12.54 -9.19 -4.89
CA TRP A 315 12.21 -8.56 -6.17
C TRP A 315 10.82 -7.92 -6.11
N LYS A 316 9.80 -8.67 -5.67
CA LYS A 316 8.44 -8.14 -5.50
C LYS A 316 8.41 -6.92 -4.56
N LYS A 317 9.11 -7.00 -3.43
CA LYS A 317 9.20 -5.89 -2.47
C LYS A 317 9.90 -4.67 -3.05
N LEU A 318 11.00 -4.86 -3.78
CA LEU A 318 11.78 -3.77 -4.38
C LEU A 318 10.99 -3.05 -5.48
N HIS A 319 10.35 -3.78 -6.40
CA HIS A 319 9.49 -3.16 -7.41
C HIS A 319 8.27 -2.47 -6.81
N THR A 320 7.68 -3.02 -5.74
CA THR A 320 6.60 -2.34 -5.01
C THR A 320 7.10 -1.00 -4.42
N LYS A 321 8.28 -1.00 -3.79
CA LYS A 321 8.89 0.22 -3.25
C LYS A 321 9.19 1.24 -4.35
N LEU A 322 9.72 0.80 -5.49
CA LEU A 322 9.99 1.66 -6.64
C LEU A 322 8.71 2.30 -7.18
N ALA A 323 7.62 1.54 -7.30
CA ALA A 323 6.33 2.06 -7.73
C ALA A 323 5.78 3.11 -6.74
N VAL A 324 5.87 2.85 -5.44
CA VAL A 324 5.49 3.82 -4.39
C VAL A 324 6.36 5.07 -4.46
N GLN A 325 7.66 4.92 -4.66
CA GLN A 325 8.58 6.05 -4.77
C GLN A 325 8.27 6.90 -6.02
N SER A 326 8.05 6.27 -7.17
CA SER A 326 7.64 6.96 -8.40
C SER A 326 6.33 7.72 -8.21
N PHE A 327 5.37 7.17 -7.46
CA PHE A 327 4.15 7.89 -7.11
C PHE A 327 4.42 9.10 -6.21
N LYS A 328 5.28 8.96 -5.20
CA LYS A 328 5.68 10.09 -4.33
C LYS A 328 6.36 11.20 -5.11
N GLU A 329 7.25 10.85 -6.04
CA GLU A 329 7.90 11.80 -6.93
C GLU A 329 6.88 12.50 -7.83
N PHE A 330 5.88 11.78 -8.35
CA PHE A 330 4.76 12.36 -9.08
C PHE A 330 3.94 13.35 -8.23
N MET A 331 3.60 12.99 -6.99
CA MET A 331 2.86 13.88 -6.08
C MET A 331 3.65 15.16 -5.74
N ALA A 332 4.98 15.11 -5.79
CA ALA A 332 5.84 16.28 -5.58
C ALA A 332 6.02 17.15 -6.84
N THR A 333 5.42 16.78 -7.97
CA THR A 333 5.54 17.58 -9.19
C THR A 333 4.76 18.89 -9.09
N PRO A 334 5.20 19.96 -9.79
CA PRO A 334 4.47 21.22 -9.82
C PRO A 334 3.03 21.06 -10.31
N ALA A 335 2.76 20.12 -11.22
CA ALA A 335 1.42 19.86 -11.71
C ALA A 335 0.40 19.48 -10.61
N VAL A 336 0.89 18.89 -9.51
CA VAL A 336 0.07 18.50 -8.35
C VAL A 336 0.14 19.53 -7.24
N VAL A 337 1.34 19.99 -6.88
CA VAL A 337 1.53 20.88 -5.72
C VAL A 337 1.11 22.32 -6.02
N GLN A 338 1.40 22.82 -7.23
CA GLN A 338 1.08 24.18 -7.68
C GLN A 338 0.51 24.14 -9.09
N PRO A 339 -0.75 23.68 -9.23
CA PRO A 339 -1.32 23.41 -10.54
C PRO A 339 -1.38 24.69 -11.39
N PRO A 340 -0.88 24.67 -12.64
CA PRO A 340 -0.87 25.87 -13.48
C PRO A 340 -2.27 26.37 -13.81
N GLY A 341 -3.26 25.49 -13.87
CA GLY A 341 -4.67 25.86 -14.05
C GLY A 341 -5.21 26.74 -12.91
N VAL A 342 -4.87 26.40 -11.67
CA VAL A 342 -5.23 27.17 -10.46
C VAL A 342 -4.62 28.57 -10.52
N GLU A 343 -3.33 28.66 -10.85
CA GLU A 343 -2.65 29.97 -10.94
C GLU A 343 -3.23 30.84 -12.07
N ASN A 344 -3.58 30.24 -13.21
CA ASN A 344 -4.23 30.96 -14.30
C ASN A 344 -5.60 31.53 -13.89
N VAL A 345 -6.42 30.73 -13.19
CA VAL A 345 -7.73 31.20 -12.70
C VAL A 345 -7.54 32.30 -11.66
N ARG A 346 -6.57 32.16 -10.75
CA ARG A 346 -6.24 33.19 -9.75
C ARG A 346 -5.84 34.51 -10.39
N MET A 347 -4.97 34.46 -11.40
CA MET A 347 -4.55 35.65 -12.15
C MET A 347 -5.72 36.30 -12.90
N SER A 348 -6.61 35.50 -13.48
CA SER A 348 -7.84 36.00 -14.12
C SER A 348 -8.76 36.69 -13.12
N LEU A 349 -8.95 36.08 -11.94
CA LEU A 349 -9.77 36.65 -10.87
C LEU A 349 -9.25 38.02 -10.43
N ILE A 350 -7.94 38.13 -10.16
CA ILE A 350 -7.31 39.39 -9.76
C ILE A 350 -7.51 40.46 -10.84
N THR A 351 -7.26 40.10 -12.10
CA THR A 351 -7.39 41.04 -13.23
C THR A 351 -8.83 41.56 -13.37
N ASP A 352 -9.82 40.66 -13.27
CA ASP A 352 -11.23 41.04 -13.39
C ASP A 352 -11.69 41.88 -12.18
N GLN A 353 -11.25 41.52 -10.97
CA GLN A 353 -11.52 42.31 -9.75
C GLN A 353 -10.88 43.69 -9.81
N GLU A 354 -9.68 43.84 -10.36
CA GLU A 354 -9.03 45.14 -10.54
C GLU A 354 -9.81 46.06 -11.48
N VAL A 355 -10.40 45.51 -12.55
CA VAL A 355 -11.24 46.28 -13.49
C VAL A 355 -12.49 46.81 -12.78
N LEU A 356 -13.23 45.93 -12.08
CA LEU A 356 -14.43 46.34 -11.36
C LEU A 356 -14.11 47.28 -10.19
N ASN A 357 -13.00 47.06 -9.49
CA ASN A 357 -12.56 47.95 -8.42
C ASN A 357 -12.21 49.35 -8.95
N ARG A 358 -11.61 49.45 -10.15
CA ARG A 358 -11.36 50.75 -10.79
C ARG A 358 -12.66 51.49 -11.08
N GLN A 359 -13.64 50.81 -11.68
CA GLN A 359 -14.98 51.37 -11.92
C GLN A 359 -15.66 51.78 -10.61
N ARG A 360 -15.46 51.02 -9.54
CA ARG A 360 -16.00 51.33 -8.21
C ARG A 360 -15.42 52.61 -7.66
N LEU A 361 -14.10 52.79 -7.77
CA LEU A 361 -13.41 54.00 -7.34
C LEU A 361 -13.84 55.22 -8.18
N GLU A 362 -13.97 55.07 -9.50
CA GLU A 362 -14.50 56.12 -10.37
C GLU A 362 -15.92 56.53 -9.94
N LEU A 363 -16.78 55.56 -9.60
CA LEU A 363 -18.13 55.84 -9.11
C LEU A 363 -18.10 56.55 -7.74
N VAL A 364 -17.19 56.20 -6.84
CA VAL A 364 -16.97 56.95 -5.59
C VAL A 364 -16.49 58.38 -5.88
N GLU A 365 -15.65 58.61 -6.87
CA GLU A 365 -15.20 59.95 -7.25
C GLU A 365 -16.36 60.83 -7.75
N THR A 366 -17.34 60.26 -8.47
CA THR A 366 -18.51 61.03 -8.94
C THR A 366 -19.33 61.66 -7.80
N LEU A 367 -19.26 61.13 -6.58
CA LEU A 367 -19.89 61.73 -5.41
C LEU A 367 -19.30 63.10 -5.07
N CYS A 368 -18.00 63.30 -5.30
CA CYS A 368 -17.34 64.57 -5.05
C CYS A 368 -17.84 65.68 -5.98
N ASP A 369 -18.34 65.30 -7.16
CA ASP A 369 -18.88 66.22 -8.16
C ASP A 369 -20.38 66.49 -7.99
N MET A 370 -21.07 65.77 -7.10
CA MET A 370 -22.46 66.03 -6.73
C MET A 370 -22.57 67.29 -5.85
N LYS A 371 -22.42 68.45 -6.49
CA LYS A 371 -22.58 69.79 -5.90
C LYS A 371 -23.95 70.37 -6.26
N PRO A 372 -24.53 71.24 -5.40
CA PRO A 372 -25.69 72.04 -5.77
C PRO A 372 -25.50 72.74 -7.13
N PRO A 373 -26.54 72.81 -8.00
CA PRO A 373 -27.93 72.38 -7.77
C PRO A 373 -28.20 70.88 -8.00
N ASN A 374 -27.20 70.11 -8.43
CA ASN A 374 -27.37 68.71 -8.83
C ASN A 374 -27.34 67.72 -7.64
N ALA A 375 -26.99 68.20 -6.45
CA ALA A 375 -26.93 67.44 -5.20
C ALA A 375 -28.34 67.12 -4.64
N THR A 376 -29.17 66.43 -5.42
CA THR A 376 -30.53 66.04 -5.01
C THR A 376 -30.54 64.63 -4.42
N LYS A 377 -31.53 64.31 -3.58
CA LYS A 377 -31.71 62.93 -3.09
C LYS A 377 -31.82 61.94 -4.24
N SER A 378 -32.49 62.32 -5.32
CA SER A 378 -32.68 61.45 -6.48
C SER A 378 -31.36 61.05 -7.16
N ALA A 379 -30.38 61.96 -7.23
CA ALA A 379 -29.05 61.68 -7.77
C ALA A 379 -28.28 60.70 -6.88
N VAL A 380 -28.31 60.90 -5.55
CA VAL A 380 -27.66 60.00 -4.59
C VAL A 380 -28.29 58.60 -4.59
N TYR A 381 -29.61 58.50 -4.76
CA TYR A 381 -30.28 57.20 -4.90
C TYR A 381 -29.89 56.46 -6.18
N ARG A 382 -29.74 57.16 -7.31
CA ARG A 382 -29.22 56.56 -8.55
C ARG A 382 -27.79 56.06 -8.36
N TRP A 383 -26.92 56.90 -7.82
CA TRP A 383 -25.54 56.50 -7.48
C TRP A 383 -25.49 55.24 -6.61
N ARG A 384 -26.34 55.14 -5.58
CA ARG A 384 -26.44 53.94 -4.74
C ARG A 384 -26.85 52.71 -5.55
N GLN A 385 -27.78 52.86 -6.48
CA GLN A 385 -28.23 51.76 -7.33
C GLN A 385 -27.12 51.28 -8.27
N ASP A 386 -26.35 52.20 -8.83
CA ASP A 386 -25.20 51.88 -9.68
C ASP A 386 -24.12 51.14 -8.86
N MET A 387 -23.84 51.62 -7.63
CA MET A 387 -22.89 50.99 -6.71
C MET A 387 -23.33 49.57 -6.31
N LYS A 388 -24.64 49.37 -6.06
CA LYS A 388 -25.20 48.04 -5.78
C LYS A 388 -25.06 47.09 -6.96
N THR A 389 -25.34 47.57 -8.17
CA THR A 389 -25.20 46.76 -9.39
C THR A 389 -23.75 46.30 -9.56
N LEU A 390 -22.79 47.22 -9.41
CA LEU A 390 -21.36 46.92 -9.50
C LEU A 390 -20.88 45.97 -8.40
N THR A 391 -21.40 46.11 -7.18
CA THR A 391 -21.07 45.19 -6.07
C THR A 391 -21.59 43.78 -6.35
N ALA A 392 -22.80 43.66 -6.91
CA ALA A 392 -23.35 42.37 -7.32
C ALA A 392 -22.57 41.75 -8.50
N GLU A 393 -22.08 42.56 -9.44
CA GLU A 393 -21.19 42.09 -10.52
C GLU A 393 -19.86 41.54 -9.97
N LEU A 394 -19.28 42.20 -8.96
CA LEU A 394 -18.06 41.74 -8.29
C LEU A 394 -18.25 40.41 -7.56
N ASP A 395 -19.38 40.25 -6.88
CA ASP A 395 -19.76 38.99 -6.23
C ASP A 395 -19.95 37.85 -7.26
N ASN A 396 -20.68 38.11 -8.35
CA ASN A 396 -20.88 37.14 -9.44
C ASN A 396 -19.57 36.68 -10.09
N ILE A 397 -18.65 37.61 -10.39
CA ILE A 397 -17.33 37.26 -10.96
C ILE A 397 -16.52 36.43 -9.96
N THR A 398 -16.56 36.80 -8.68
CA THR A 398 -15.86 36.08 -7.62
C THR A 398 -16.40 34.65 -7.50
N GLN A 399 -17.72 34.46 -7.45
CA GLN A 399 -18.35 33.13 -7.39
C GLN A 399 -18.06 32.28 -8.64
N MET A 400 -18.04 32.89 -9.83
CA MET A 400 -17.68 32.20 -11.08
C MET A 400 -16.24 31.68 -11.01
N HIS A 401 -15.28 32.48 -10.56
CA HIS A 401 -13.88 32.06 -10.46
C HIS A 401 -13.65 31.07 -9.32
N MET A 402 -14.37 31.19 -8.20
CA MET A 402 -14.37 30.17 -7.14
C MET A 402 -14.79 28.80 -7.70
N SER A 403 -15.86 28.77 -8.49
CA SER A 403 -16.33 27.53 -9.14
C SER A 403 -15.27 26.94 -10.07
N LYS A 404 -14.57 27.78 -10.85
CA LYS A 404 -13.45 27.35 -11.70
C LYS A 404 -12.27 26.82 -10.89
N LEU A 405 -11.96 27.43 -9.74
CA LEU A 405 -10.89 26.94 -8.85
C LEU A 405 -11.24 25.56 -8.31
N HIS A 406 -12.48 25.33 -7.88
CA HIS A 406 -12.95 23.99 -7.50
C HIS A 406 -12.77 22.98 -8.64
N GLU A 407 -13.16 23.33 -9.87
CA GLU A 407 -12.98 22.45 -11.04
C GLU A 407 -11.51 22.14 -11.32
N GLU A 408 -10.61 23.12 -11.20
CA GLU A 408 -9.17 22.90 -11.42
C GLU A 408 -8.54 22.00 -10.34
N TYR A 409 -8.92 22.19 -9.07
CA TYR A 409 -8.46 21.29 -8.00
C TYR A 409 -9.01 19.87 -8.18
N GLU A 410 -10.28 19.71 -8.59
CA GLU A 410 -10.88 18.41 -8.86
C GLU A 410 -10.16 17.69 -10.01
N LYS A 411 -9.79 18.40 -11.09
CA LYS A 411 -8.98 17.83 -12.18
C LYS A 411 -7.65 17.28 -11.68
N VAL A 412 -7.01 17.96 -10.72
CA VAL A 412 -5.75 17.50 -10.12
C VAL A 412 -5.96 16.26 -9.27
N CYS A 413 -7.01 16.22 -8.45
CA CYS A 413 -7.38 15.04 -7.67
C CYS A 413 -7.65 13.83 -8.58
N GLN A 414 -8.42 14.03 -9.65
CA GLN A 414 -8.72 13.01 -10.65
C GLN A 414 -7.46 12.49 -11.34
N MET A 415 -6.56 13.39 -11.76
CA MET A 415 -5.25 13.01 -12.32
C MET A 415 -4.43 12.15 -11.34
N CYS A 416 -4.47 12.48 -10.04
CA CYS A 416 -3.79 11.69 -9.02
C CYS A 416 -4.39 10.29 -8.88
N LEU A 417 -5.72 10.17 -8.86
CA LEU A 417 -6.41 8.88 -8.80
C LEU A 417 -6.17 8.03 -10.05
N GLU A 418 -6.17 8.63 -11.24
CA GLU A 418 -5.81 7.95 -12.49
C GLU A 418 -4.38 7.41 -12.46
N LYS A 419 -3.45 8.17 -11.86
CA LYS A 419 -2.08 7.70 -11.66
C LYS A 419 -2.01 6.53 -10.68
N VAL A 420 -2.80 6.54 -9.61
CA VAL A 420 -2.94 5.41 -8.68
C VAL A 420 -3.45 4.16 -9.40
N ASP A 421 -4.49 4.30 -10.23
CA ASP A 421 -5.06 3.19 -10.99
C ASP A 421 -4.10 2.66 -12.07
N SER A 422 -3.34 3.54 -12.72
CA SER A 422 -2.28 3.15 -13.66
C SER A 422 -1.20 2.30 -12.98
N ILE A 423 -0.74 2.71 -11.79
CA ILE A 423 0.24 1.95 -11.01
C ILE A 423 -0.36 0.63 -10.52
N ARG A 424 -1.62 0.63 -10.07
CA ARG A 424 -2.36 -0.57 -9.69
C ARG A 424 -2.37 -1.59 -10.82
N ALA A 425 -2.76 -1.18 -12.03
CA ALA A 425 -2.79 -2.05 -13.20
C ALA A 425 -1.40 -2.60 -13.51
N SER A 426 -0.38 -1.74 -13.54
CA SER A 426 1.02 -2.13 -13.80
C SER A 426 1.54 -3.17 -12.79
N LEU A 427 1.26 -3.01 -11.50
CA LEU A 427 1.68 -3.95 -10.45
C LEU A 427 0.99 -5.32 -10.55
N LEU A 428 -0.27 -5.36 -11.00
CA LEU A 428 -1.04 -6.59 -11.20
C LEU A 428 -0.61 -7.32 -12.48
N GLU A 429 -0.53 -6.61 -13.61
CA GLU A 429 -0.14 -7.15 -14.91
C GLU A 429 1.29 -7.72 -14.88
N SER A 430 2.19 -7.05 -14.17
CA SER A 430 3.58 -7.51 -13.99
C SER A 430 3.72 -8.65 -12.97
N GLY A 431 2.64 -9.05 -12.28
CA GLY A 431 2.65 -10.11 -11.27
C GLY A 431 3.48 -9.81 -10.01
N ILE A 432 3.78 -8.53 -9.77
CA ILE A 432 4.56 -8.06 -8.61
C ILE A 432 3.74 -8.25 -7.34
N CYS A 433 2.46 -7.90 -7.40
CA CYS A 433 1.54 -7.97 -6.26
C CYS A 433 0.29 -8.81 -6.60
N SER A 434 -0.32 -9.39 -5.58
CA SER A 434 -1.67 -9.97 -5.68
C SER A 434 -2.73 -8.89 -5.53
N ASN A 435 -3.96 -9.15 -5.96
CA ASN A 435 -5.10 -8.23 -5.78
C ASN A 435 -5.23 -7.67 -4.35
N HIS A 436 -5.09 -8.55 -3.36
CA HIS A 436 -5.13 -8.15 -1.95
C HIS A 436 -3.94 -7.29 -1.54
N ARG A 437 -2.72 -7.66 -1.96
CA ARG A 437 -1.51 -6.91 -1.59
C ARG A 437 -1.46 -5.54 -2.25
N VAL A 438 -1.95 -5.41 -3.49
CA VAL A 438 -2.04 -4.09 -4.14
C VAL A 438 -2.95 -3.18 -3.34
N GLY A 439 -4.15 -3.63 -2.95
CA GLY A 439 -5.06 -2.84 -2.11
C GLY A 439 -4.37 -2.28 -0.86
N GLN A 440 -3.69 -3.13 -0.10
CA GLN A 440 -2.92 -2.69 1.08
C GLN A 440 -1.87 -1.62 0.74
N VAL A 441 -1.13 -1.78 -0.35
CA VAL A 441 -0.09 -0.82 -0.75
C VAL A 441 -0.70 0.53 -1.13
N LEU A 442 -1.84 0.52 -1.83
CA LEU A 442 -2.54 1.74 -2.20
C LEU A 442 -3.07 2.47 -0.95
N ASP A 443 -3.74 1.73 -0.07
CA ASP A 443 -4.35 2.26 1.16
C ASP A 443 -3.30 2.79 2.15
N GLU A 444 -2.15 2.13 2.28
CA GLU A 444 -1.09 2.53 3.21
C GLU A 444 -0.21 3.66 2.68
N PHE A 445 0.09 3.70 1.37
CA PHE A 445 1.18 4.54 0.85
C PHE A 445 0.79 5.55 -0.23
N MET A 446 -0.34 5.37 -0.94
CA MET A 446 -0.71 6.23 -2.07
C MET A 446 -1.94 7.09 -1.76
N LEU A 447 -3.06 6.48 -1.37
CA LEU A 447 -4.31 7.20 -1.07
C LEU A 447 -4.16 8.24 0.05
N PRO A 448 -3.37 8.02 1.12
CA PRO A 448 -3.15 9.06 2.13
C PRO A 448 -2.51 10.33 1.57
N LEU A 449 -1.64 10.22 0.56
CA LEU A 449 -1.00 11.38 -0.06
C LEU A 449 -2.01 12.17 -0.91
N VAL A 450 -2.89 11.47 -1.63
CA VAL A 450 -3.99 12.11 -2.38
C VAL A 450 -4.95 12.82 -1.43
N GLY A 451 -5.32 12.16 -0.32
CA GLY A 451 -6.20 12.74 0.70
C GLY A 451 -5.59 13.93 1.44
N GLU A 452 -4.27 13.94 1.69
CA GLU A 452 -3.58 15.13 2.21
C GLU A 452 -3.67 16.30 1.22
N GLN A 453 -3.37 16.04 -0.06
CA GLN A 453 -3.41 17.08 -1.08
C GLN A 453 -4.83 17.66 -1.27
N GLN A 454 -5.85 16.79 -1.29
CA GLN A 454 -7.24 17.21 -1.36
C GLN A 454 -7.62 18.12 -0.19
N ARG A 455 -7.25 17.75 1.05
CA ARG A 455 -7.54 18.55 2.24
C ARG A 455 -6.84 19.91 2.21
N LEU A 456 -5.62 19.98 1.68
CA LEU A 456 -4.93 21.26 1.49
C LEU A 456 -5.71 22.18 0.54
N PHE A 457 -6.20 21.64 -0.58
CA PHE A 457 -7.02 22.41 -1.53
C PHE A 457 -8.35 22.86 -0.92
N GLU A 458 -9.05 21.97 -0.21
CA GLU A 458 -10.29 22.31 0.49
C GLU A 458 -10.07 23.42 1.52
N GLN A 459 -8.97 23.36 2.28
CA GLN A 459 -8.62 24.39 3.25
C GLN A 459 -8.29 25.74 2.59
N GLU A 460 -7.55 25.75 1.48
CA GLU A 460 -7.25 26.97 0.74
C GLU A 460 -8.52 27.63 0.20
N LEU A 461 -9.43 26.83 -0.37
CA LEU A 461 -10.72 27.29 -0.88
C LEU A 461 -11.60 27.86 0.23
N GLU A 462 -11.71 27.17 1.37
CA GLU A 462 -12.51 27.62 2.53
C GLU A 462 -11.99 28.96 3.09
N VAL A 463 -10.66 29.11 3.21
CA VAL A 463 -10.04 30.36 3.67
C VAL A 463 -10.34 31.50 2.70
N MET A 464 -10.26 31.24 1.40
CA MET A 464 -10.52 32.24 0.37
C MET A 464 -12.00 32.64 0.32
N GLU A 465 -12.92 31.68 0.34
CA GLU A 465 -14.36 31.91 0.35
C GLU A 465 -14.77 32.76 1.56
N LYS A 466 -14.31 32.37 2.75
CA LYS A 466 -14.57 33.13 3.97
C LYS A 466 -14.01 34.56 3.91
N ALA A 467 -12.79 34.72 3.41
CA ALA A 467 -12.19 36.06 3.27
C ALA A 467 -12.96 36.94 2.27
N MET A 468 -13.52 36.36 1.22
CA MET A 468 -14.37 37.05 0.25
C MET A 468 -15.72 37.44 0.86
N GLU A 469 -16.38 36.53 1.58
CA GLU A 469 -17.63 36.81 2.30
C GLU A 469 -17.45 37.95 3.32
N ASP A 470 -16.40 37.88 4.15
CA ASP A 470 -16.08 38.91 5.13
C ASP A 470 -15.81 40.27 4.45
N HIS A 471 -15.10 40.27 3.32
CA HIS A 471 -14.83 41.49 2.55
C HIS A 471 -16.10 42.09 1.94
N CYS A 472 -16.98 41.27 1.35
CA CYS A 472 -18.26 41.71 0.80
C CYS A 472 -19.16 42.33 1.88
N ALA A 473 -19.28 41.67 3.04
CA ALA A 473 -20.07 42.18 4.15
C ALA A 473 -19.55 43.54 4.66
N HIS A 474 -18.22 43.67 4.81
CA HIS A 474 -17.61 44.93 5.22
C HIS A 474 -17.83 46.04 4.18
N LEU A 475 -17.70 45.73 2.89
CA LEU A 475 -17.96 46.68 1.82
C LEU A 475 -19.41 47.19 1.85
N GLU A 476 -20.39 46.32 2.03
CA GLU A 476 -21.80 46.71 2.11
C GLU A 476 -22.07 47.66 3.28
N GLU A 477 -21.44 47.44 4.44
CA GLU A 477 -21.55 48.29 5.61
C GLU A 477 -20.99 49.70 5.34
N GLU A 478 -19.78 49.78 4.80
CA GLU A 478 -19.12 51.05 4.45
C GLU A 478 -19.91 51.82 3.37
N MET A 479 -20.41 51.12 2.34
CA MET A 479 -21.24 51.74 1.31
C MET A 479 -22.58 52.23 1.86
N ALA A 480 -23.18 51.53 2.82
CA ALA A 480 -24.40 51.97 3.48
C ALA A 480 -24.17 53.24 4.33
N ALA A 481 -23.03 53.34 5.01
CA ALA A 481 -22.62 54.52 5.75
C ALA A 481 -22.41 55.72 4.82
N LEU A 482 -21.65 55.53 3.73
CA LEU A 482 -21.39 56.55 2.71
C LEU A 482 -22.70 57.04 2.07
N PHE A 483 -23.62 56.12 1.73
CA PHE A 483 -24.93 56.50 1.21
C PHE A 483 -25.73 57.38 2.17
N LYS A 484 -25.80 57.02 3.46
CA LYS A 484 -26.52 57.82 4.47
C LYS A 484 -25.93 59.22 4.58
N PHE A 485 -24.61 59.32 4.57
CA PHE A 485 -23.90 60.60 4.59
C PHE A 485 -24.20 61.46 3.35
N SER A 486 -24.14 60.88 2.15
CA SER A 486 -24.42 61.62 0.92
C SER A 486 -25.90 62.01 0.82
N GLN A 487 -26.81 61.16 1.30
CA GLN A 487 -28.24 61.43 1.33
C GLN A 487 -28.58 62.61 2.25
N GLY A 488 -27.93 62.70 3.42
CA GLY A 488 -28.12 63.81 4.34
C GLY A 488 -27.62 65.13 3.74
N ALA A 489 -26.47 65.13 3.05
CA ALA A 489 -25.96 66.33 2.36
C ALA A 489 -26.94 66.81 1.28
N ALA A 490 -27.45 65.90 0.45
CA ALA A 490 -28.45 66.22 -0.56
C ALA A 490 -29.77 66.72 0.04
N HIS A 491 -30.16 66.22 1.22
CA HIS A 491 -31.36 66.68 1.90
C HIS A 491 -31.30 68.15 2.29
N VAL A 492 -30.13 68.66 2.70
CA VAL A 492 -29.97 70.08 3.05
C VAL A 492 -30.26 70.96 1.84
N TRP A 493 -29.78 70.58 0.65
CA TRP A 493 -30.06 71.29 -0.60
C TRP A 493 -31.54 71.19 -1.00
N ASP A 494 -32.12 69.99 -1.03
CA ASP A 494 -33.55 69.81 -1.37
C ASP A 494 -34.47 70.65 -0.45
N THR A 495 -34.10 70.77 0.83
CA THR A 495 -34.87 71.58 1.80
C THR A 495 -34.81 73.06 1.47
N HIS A 496 -33.64 73.56 1.06
CA HIS A 496 -33.46 74.94 0.62
C HIS A 496 -34.25 75.24 -0.66
N GLU A 497 -34.21 74.35 -1.65
CA GLU A 497 -34.97 74.51 -2.90
C GLU A 497 -36.49 74.59 -2.62
N ILE A 498 -37.00 73.73 -1.74
CA ILE A 498 -38.40 73.79 -1.29
C ILE A 498 -38.70 75.09 -0.53
N GLY A 499 -37.75 75.55 0.31
CA GLY A 499 -37.83 76.82 1.04
C GLY A 499 -37.95 78.02 0.12
N LEU A 500 -37.08 78.12 -0.89
CA LEU A 500 -37.15 79.18 -1.92
C LEU A 500 -38.47 79.16 -2.68
N ALA A 501 -38.92 77.99 -3.14
CA ALA A 501 -40.21 77.85 -3.83
C ALA A 501 -41.40 78.24 -2.94
N ARG A 502 -41.27 78.10 -1.61
CA ARG A 502 -42.28 78.56 -0.64
C ARG A 502 -42.26 80.08 -0.49
N GLN A 503 -41.08 80.71 -0.44
CA GLN A 503 -40.96 82.17 -0.40
C GLN A 503 -41.50 82.82 -1.68
N GLU A 504 -41.21 82.24 -2.86
CA GLU A 504 -41.77 82.69 -4.15
C GLU A 504 -43.29 82.61 -4.17
N ARG A 505 -43.87 81.49 -3.71
CA ARG A 505 -45.33 81.35 -3.58
C ARG A 505 -45.93 82.36 -2.61
N ALA A 506 -45.29 82.60 -1.47
CA ALA A 506 -45.76 83.59 -0.49
C ALA A 506 -45.73 85.02 -1.06
N LEU A 507 -44.72 85.36 -1.88
CA LEU A 507 -44.68 86.64 -2.60
C LEU A 507 -45.83 86.74 -3.61
N GLN A 508 -46.03 85.68 -4.42
CA GLN A 508 -47.11 85.65 -5.41
C GLN A 508 -48.48 85.81 -4.75
N GLU A 509 -48.74 85.13 -3.63
CA GLU A 509 -49.97 85.28 -2.86
C GLU A 509 -50.18 86.72 -2.36
N LYS A 510 -49.13 87.40 -1.88
CA LYS A 510 -49.19 88.81 -1.46
C LYS A 510 -49.54 89.72 -2.64
N LEU A 511 -48.89 89.53 -3.80
CA LEU A 511 -49.15 90.33 -5.00
C LEU A 511 -50.57 90.12 -5.53
N GLU A 512 -51.03 88.86 -5.59
CA GLU A 512 -52.40 88.52 -5.99
C GLU A 512 -53.44 89.09 -5.03
N THR A 513 -53.19 89.05 -3.72
CA THR A 513 -54.11 89.62 -2.73
C THR A 513 -54.24 91.13 -2.93
N ALA A 514 -53.12 91.84 -3.04
CA ALA A 514 -53.13 93.28 -3.31
C ALA A 514 -53.81 93.62 -4.64
N ARG A 515 -53.63 92.80 -5.68
CA ARG A 515 -54.32 92.95 -6.97
C ARG A 515 -55.83 92.79 -6.82
N ARG A 516 -56.30 91.73 -6.14
CA ARG A 516 -57.74 91.49 -5.90
C ARG A 516 -58.37 92.64 -5.13
N THR A 517 -57.69 93.17 -4.11
CA THR A 517 -58.17 94.32 -3.33
C THR A 517 -58.28 95.59 -4.19
N HIS A 518 -57.26 95.87 -5.01
CA HIS A 518 -57.32 97.01 -5.94
C HIS A 518 -58.43 96.85 -6.98
N ASP A 519 -58.54 95.69 -7.63
CA ASP A 519 -59.54 95.44 -8.67
C ASP A 519 -60.96 95.60 -8.12
N GLN A 520 -61.23 95.12 -6.90
CA GLN A 520 -62.52 95.34 -6.23
C GLN A 520 -62.79 96.83 -5.99
N ALA A 521 -61.82 97.56 -5.41
CA ALA A 521 -61.97 98.99 -5.14
C ALA A 521 -62.07 99.83 -6.42
N ASN A 522 -61.39 99.42 -7.50
CA ASN A 522 -61.45 100.06 -8.80
C ASN A 522 -62.80 99.82 -9.48
N GLN A 523 -63.33 98.59 -9.43
CA GLN A 523 -64.65 98.27 -9.97
C GLN A 523 -65.76 99.09 -9.30
N GLU A 524 -65.67 99.30 -7.99
CA GLU A 524 -66.60 100.21 -7.28
C GLU A 524 -66.49 101.64 -7.83
N LYS A 525 -65.28 102.17 -8.04
CA LYS A 525 -65.09 103.52 -8.59
C LYS A 525 -65.52 103.66 -10.04
N GLU A 526 -65.29 102.64 -10.86
CA GLU A 526 -65.78 102.56 -12.24
C GLU A 526 -67.30 102.59 -12.28
N ALA A 527 -67.98 101.81 -11.42
CA ALA A 527 -69.44 101.86 -11.29
C ALA A 527 -69.94 103.25 -10.87
N HIS A 528 -69.24 103.95 -9.96
CA HIS A 528 -69.58 105.33 -9.61
C HIS A 528 -69.33 106.31 -10.76
N LEU A 529 -68.27 106.12 -11.55
CA LEU A 529 -67.99 106.92 -12.74
C LEU A 529 -69.09 106.72 -13.79
N ASP A 530 -69.54 105.48 -14.03
CA ASP A 530 -70.65 105.17 -14.93
C ASP A 530 -71.94 105.89 -14.52
N ILE A 531 -72.27 105.90 -13.22
CA ILE A 531 -73.43 106.66 -12.69
C ILE A 531 -73.28 108.16 -12.97
N VAL A 532 -72.09 108.73 -12.79
CA VAL A 532 -71.82 110.15 -13.06
C VAL A 532 -71.89 110.45 -14.57
N MET A 533 -71.37 109.56 -15.42
CA MET A 533 -71.45 109.68 -16.88
C MET A 533 -72.89 109.58 -17.39
N ASP A 534 -73.69 108.66 -16.88
CA ASP A 534 -75.09 108.52 -17.25
C ASP A 534 -75.93 109.72 -16.77
N ARG A 535 -75.63 110.27 -15.60
CA ARG A 535 -76.22 111.53 -15.14
C ARG A 535 -75.86 112.69 -16.06
N MET A 536 -74.58 112.79 -16.45
CA MET A 536 -74.09 113.80 -17.39
C MET A 536 -74.81 113.73 -18.74
N ARG A 537 -75.10 112.53 -19.25
CA ARG A 537 -75.91 112.33 -20.47
C ARG A 537 -77.35 112.86 -20.36
N GLN A 538 -77.89 112.92 -19.14
CA GLN A 538 -79.29 113.29 -18.86
C GLN A 538 -79.45 114.73 -18.35
N ASP A 539 -78.37 115.51 -18.23
CA ASP A 539 -78.41 116.86 -17.67
C ASP A 539 -79.18 117.86 -18.56
N ALA A 540 -80.12 118.59 -17.96
CA ALA A 540 -81.05 119.48 -18.67
C ALA A 540 -80.54 120.93 -18.88
N SER A 541 -79.34 121.26 -18.37
CA SER A 541 -78.76 122.62 -18.49
C SER A 541 -77.24 122.58 -18.62
N GLU A 542 -76.68 123.59 -19.30
CA GLU A 542 -75.22 123.71 -19.50
C GLU A 542 -74.45 123.80 -18.16
N LEU A 543 -75.03 124.46 -17.15
CA LEU A 543 -74.46 124.55 -15.80
C LEU A 543 -74.41 123.17 -15.12
N ALA A 544 -75.49 122.38 -15.18
CA ALA A 544 -75.53 121.03 -14.61
C ALA A 544 -74.54 120.08 -15.33
N LEU A 545 -74.44 120.18 -16.66
CA LEU A 545 -73.50 119.41 -17.47
C LEU A 545 -72.05 119.71 -17.09
N LYS A 546 -71.70 120.98 -16.86
CA LYS A 546 -70.36 121.38 -16.39
C LYS A 546 -70.04 120.81 -15.01
N ASP A 547 -70.99 120.81 -14.09
CA ASP A 547 -70.81 120.22 -12.76
C ASP A 547 -70.64 118.70 -12.81
N SER A 548 -71.40 118.00 -13.64
CA SER A 548 -71.25 116.55 -13.85
C SER A 548 -69.94 116.19 -14.56
N LEU A 549 -69.48 117.00 -15.51
CA LEU A 549 -68.18 116.85 -16.16
C LEU A 549 -67.03 117.02 -15.16
N ILE A 550 -67.08 118.03 -14.29
CA ILE A 550 -66.09 118.22 -13.22
C ILE A 550 -66.06 117.00 -12.31
N LYS A 551 -67.22 116.44 -11.93
CA LYS A 551 -67.30 115.21 -11.13
C LYS A 551 -66.71 114.00 -11.84
N ALA A 552 -66.97 113.83 -13.14
CA ALA A 552 -66.42 112.73 -13.93
C ALA A 552 -64.89 112.82 -14.03
N LEU A 553 -64.35 114.00 -14.33
CA LEU A 553 -62.91 114.25 -14.36
C LEU A 553 -62.27 114.01 -12.98
N THR A 554 -62.91 114.49 -11.91
CA THR A 554 -62.45 114.23 -10.53
C THR A 554 -62.45 112.73 -10.19
N MET A 555 -63.42 111.97 -10.69
CA MET A 555 -63.46 110.51 -10.49
C MET A 555 -62.38 109.80 -11.32
N LEU A 556 -62.11 110.24 -12.55
CA LEU A 556 -60.99 109.73 -13.36
C LEU A 556 -59.64 110.02 -12.71
N ASP A 557 -59.44 111.21 -12.14
CA ASP A 557 -58.24 111.56 -11.39
C ASP A 557 -58.06 110.65 -10.17
N LYS A 558 -59.14 110.38 -9.41
CA LYS A 558 -59.12 109.43 -8.29
C LYS A 558 -58.80 107.99 -8.73
N ILE A 559 -59.34 107.55 -9.87
CA ILE A 559 -59.01 106.23 -10.43
C ILE A 559 -57.51 106.17 -10.76
N ARG A 560 -56.98 107.19 -11.47
CA ARG A 560 -55.54 107.30 -11.78
C ARG A 560 -54.68 107.24 -10.52
N GLU A 561 -54.99 108.07 -9.52
CA GLU A 561 -54.27 108.08 -8.23
C GLU A 561 -54.24 106.70 -7.58
N THR A 562 -55.33 105.93 -7.68
CA THR A 562 -55.36 104.59 -7.07
C THR A 562 -54.63 103.52 -7.87
N TYR A 563 -54.48 103.68 -9.18
CA TYR A 563 -53.54 102.88 -9.96
C TYR A 563 -52.08 103.22 -9.61
N GLU A 564 -51.76 104.49 -9.40
CA GLU A 564 -50.42 104.93 -8.95
C GLU A 564 -50.11 104.38 -7.54
N GLU A 565 -51.08 104.45 -6.63
CA GLU A 565 -50.97 103.88 -5.28
C GLU A 565 -50.80 102.35 -5.33
N PHE A 566 -51.61 101.64 -6.12
CA PHE A 566 -51.49 100.21 -6.32
C PHE A 566 -50.14 99.80 -6.90
N HIS A 567 -49.65 100.53 -7.90
CA HIS A 567 -48.32 100.31 -8.45
C HIS A 567 -47.24 100.48 -7.36
N GLY A 568 -47.34 101.54 -6.55
CA GLY A 568 -46.47 101.74 -5.40
C GLY A 568 -46.50 100.55 -4.42
N GLN A 569 -47.70 100.08 -4.06
CA GLN A 569 -47.87 98.91 -3.19
C GLN A 569 -47.29 97.63 -3.78
N GLN A 570 -47.50 97.35 -5.07
CA GLN A 570 -46.89 96.19 -5.75
C GLN A 570 -45.37 96.26 -5.74
N VAL A 571 -44.80 97.44 -6.02
CA VAL A 571 -43.35 97.67 -5.98
C VAL A 571 -42.80 97.44 -4.57
N GLU A 572 -43.46 97.94 -3.53
CA GLU A 572 -43.04 97.69 -2.15
C GLU A 572 -43.11 96.20 -1.77
N ILE A 573 -44.14 95.46 -2.21
CA ILE A 573 -44.21 94.00 -1.99
C ILE A 573 -43.03 93.31 -2.68
N VAL A 574 -42.74 93.63 -3.94
CA VAL A 574 -41.60 93.02 -4.68
C VAL A 574 -40.25 93.37 -4.04
N LYS A 575 -40.09 94.58 -3.49
CA LYS A 575 -38.88 94.98 -2.76
C LYS A 575 -38.57 94.11 -1.55
N THR A 576 -39.56 93.39 -0.99
CA THR A 576 -39.33 92.44 0.11
C THR A 576 -38.74 91.09 -0.33
N TYR A 577 -38.77 90.77 -1.63
CA TYR A 577 -38.31 89.47 -2.12
C TYR A 577 -36.82 89.19 -1.86
N PRO A 578 -35.88 90.14 -2.09
CA PRO A 578 -34.47 89.92 -1.74
C PRO A 578 -34.26 89.55 -0.28
N ASP A 579 -34.99 90.17 0.65
CA ASP A 579 -34.88 89.88 2.08
C ASP A 579 -35.39 88.46 2.41
N MET A 580 -36.49 88.04 1.77
CA MET A 580 -37.04 86.68 1.90
C MET A 580 -36.05 85.62 1.39
N VAL A 581 -35.37 85.89 0.27
CA VAL A 581 -34.33 85.01 -0.28
C VAL A 581 -33.10 84.98 0.65
N GLN A 582 -32.70 86.13 1.20
CA GLN A 582 -31.56 86.24 2.11
C GLN A 582 -31.77 85.46 3.42
N GLU A 583 -33.00 85.43 3.93
CA GLU A 583 -33.39 84.62 5.08
C GLU A 583 -33.23 83.12 4.77
N GLU A 584 -33.73 82.64 3.63
CA GLU A 584 -33.58 81.24 3.22
C GLU A 584 -32.12 80.84 2.94
N LEU A 585 -31.31 81.75 2.39
CA LEU A 585 -29.87 81.54 2.23
C LEU A 585 -29.17 81.39 3.58
N SER A 586 -29.57 82.19 4.58
CA SER A 586 -29.03 82.10 5.94
C SER A 586 -29.43 80.77 6.62
N ASN A 587 -30.66 80.32 6.39
CA ASN A 587 -31.15 79.01 6.86
C ASN A 587 -30.37 77.85 6.20
N TYR A 588 -30.15 77.92 4.89
CA TYR A 588 -29.36 76.94 4.15
C TYR A 588 -27.91 76.90 4.65
N GLU A 589 -27.26 78.06 4.80
CA GLU A 589 -25.92 78.17 5.34
C GLU A 589 -25.82 77.53 6.74
N GLY A 590 -26.78 77.82 7.63
CA GLY A 590 -26.86 77.20 8.95
C GLY A 590 -27.06 75.68 8.88
N GLY A 591 -27.90 75.20 7.97
CA GLY A 591 -28.11 73.78 7.71
C GLY A 591 -26.85 73.06 7.25
N VAL A 592 -26.09 73.65 6.32
CA VAL A 592 -24.80 73.14 5.83
C VAL A 592 -23.78 73.10 6.97
N CYS A 593 -23.65 74.19 7.72
CA CYS A 593 -22.72 74.27 8.86
C CYS A 593 -23.01 73.20 9.90
N ASN A 594 -24.28 73.01 10.27
CA ASN A 594 -24.69 72.00 11.23
C ASN A 594 -24.45 70.58 10.70
N TYR A 595 -24.77 70.31 9.43
CA TYR A 595 -24.63 68.98 8.86
C TYR A 595 -23.17 68.53 8.76
N PHE A 596 -22.30 69.40 8.25
CA PHE A 596 -20.87 69.12 8.14
C PHE A 596 -20.08 69.42 9.41
N SER A 597 -20.74 69.91 10.47
CA SER A 597 -20.11 70.32 11.73
C SER A 597 -18.97 71.33 11.54
N VAL A 598 -19.19 72.31 10.66
CA VAL A 598 -18.24 73.39 10.34
C VAL A 598 -18.74 74.74 10.84
N GLY A 599 -17.83 75.59 11.30
CA GLY A 599 -18.14 76.97 11.71
C GLY A 599 -17.98 77.96 10.57
N ARG A 600 -18.61 79.13 10.68
CA ARG A 600 -18.38 80.25 9.74
C ARG A 600 -16.91 80.69 9.83
N TRP A 601 -16.25 80.77 8.68
CA TRP A 601 -14.98 81.49 8.60
C TRP A 601 -15.28 82.99 8.77
N PRO A 602 -14.61 83.73 9.68
CA PRO A 602 -14.82 85.16 9.78
C PRO A 602 -14.41 85.82 8.46
N VAL A 603 -15.36 86.52 7.83
CA VAL A 603 -15.13 87.33 6.63
C VAL A 603 -13.89 88.19 6.87
N ARG A 604 -12.89 88.12 5.98
CA ARG A 604 -11.72 88.99 6.07
C ARG A 604 -12.21 90.45 5.94
N PRO A 605 -11.70 91.40 6.75
CA PRO A 605 -12.15 92.80 6.73
C PRO A 605 -12.04 93.51 5.37
N THR A 606 -11.36 92.92 4.39
CA THR A 606 -11.16 93.47 3.05
C THR A 606 -12.38 93.35 2.12
N ASP A 607 -13.35 92.49 2.46
CA ASP A 607 -14.44 92.14 1.54
C ASP A 607 -15.79 92.77 1.92
N MET A 608 -15.80 93.72 2.87
CA MET A 608 -16.98 94.51 3.23
C MET A 608 -17.17 95.67 2.23
N PRO A 609 -18.22 95.68 1.40
CA PRO A 609 -18.51 96.81 0.53
C PRO A 609 -19.12 97.93 1.38
N GLY A 610 -18.34 98.96 1.70
CA GLY A 610 -18.86 100.14 2.40
C GLY A 610 -17.91 100.94 3.28
N SER A 611 -16.60 100.65 3.35
CA SER A 611 -15.67 101.61 3.98
C SER A 611 -15.21 102.64 2.95
N ASP A 612 -16.13 103.49 2.51
CA ASP A 612 -15.78 104.69 1.76
C ASP A 612 -15.71 105.88 2.73
N ARG A 613 -14.64 106.69 2.55
CA ARG A 613 -14.38 108.06 3.06
C ARG A 613 -13.74 108.21 4.44
N SER A 614 -12.77 109.09 4.71
CA SER A 614 -11.92 110.10 4.04
C SER A 614 -11.12 110.80 5.20
N PRO A 615 -10.13 111.68 4.99
CA PRO A 615 -9.38 112.04 3.78
C PRO A 615 -7.98 111.44 3.71
#